data_AF-A0A396J2Y1-F1
#
_entry.id   AF-A0A396J2Y1-F1
#
_cell.length_a   1.000
_cell.length_b   1.000
_cell.length_c   1.000
_cell.angle_alpha   90.00
_cell.angle_beta   90.00
_cell.angle_gamma   90.00
#
_symmetry.space_group_name_H-M   'P 1'
#
loop_
_entity.id
_entity.type
_entity.pdbx_description
1 polymer ?
#
loop_
_entity_poly.entity_id
_entity_poly.type
_entity_poly.pdbx_seq_one_letter_code
_entity_poly.pdbx_strand_id
1 'polypeptide(L)'
;MIPVMPYVPHYFETNGVFVFTSVHWIMSRKLDESHPCLIVAFNLTLERFIEVPLPDELGGEKVNSDGNGIELSIAVLGGCLCMIVNYRTTKTDVWVMKQYGSRDSWCL
;
A
#
# COMPACT_ATOMS: atom_id res chain seq x y z
N MET A 1 19.54 16.28 -1.56
CA MET A 1 18.67 16.42 -2.75
C MET A 1 17.40 15.65 -2.44
N ILE A 2 16.22 16.28 -2.43
CA ILE A 2 14.98 15.55 -2.16
C ILE A 2 14.66 14.73 -3.43
N PRO A 3 14.57 13.39 -3.37
CA PRO A 3 14.26 12.59 -4.54
C PRO A 3 12.89 12.97 -5.09
N VAL A 4 12.79 13.13 -6.42
CA VAL A 4 11.52 13.42 -7.09
C VAL A 4 10.58 12.24 -6.89
N MET A 5 9.39 12.48 -6.35
CA MET A 5 8.37 11.44 -6.13
C MET A 5 7.51 11.27 -7.40
N PRO A 6 7.58 10.13 -8.11
CA PRO A 6 6.76 9.88 -9.30
C PRO A 6 5.33 9.43 -8.97
N TYR A 7 4.99 9.38 -7.68
CA TYR A 7 3.72 8.93 -7.14
C TYR A 7 2.92 10.10 -6.56
N VAL A 8 1.60 9.94 -6.47
CA VAL A 8 0.69 10.87 -5.77
C VAL A 8 -0.12 10.11 -4.73
N PRO A 9 -0.44 10.73 -3.58
CA PRO A 9 -1.38 10.17 -2.62
C PRO A 9 -2.69 9.83 -3.31
N HIS A 10 -3.18 8.61 -3.11
CA HIS A 10 -4.46 8.19 -3.69
C HIS A 10 -5.65 8.87 -2.98
N TYR A 11 -5.50 9.19 -1.70
CA TYR A 11 -6.42 10.04 -0.95
C TYR A 11 -5.67 11.22 -0.31
N PHE A 12 -6.28 12.41 -0.32
CA PHE A 12 -5.68 13.63 0.23
C PHE A 12 -5.40 13.57 1.74
N GLU A 13 -5.92 12.56 2.45
CA GLU A 13 -5.83 12.40 3.90
C GLU A 13 -5.09 11.13 4.37
N THR A 14 -4.36 10.41 3.50
CA THR A 14 -3.66 9.19 3.96
C THR A 14 -2.54 9.52 4.95
N ASN A 15 -2.75 9.19 6.23
CA ASN A 15 -1.69 9.19 7.22
C ASN A 15 -0.70 8.07 6.91
N GLY A 16 0.59 8.40 6.83
CA GLY A 16 1.63 7.40 6.60
C GLY A 16 1.80 6.48 7.82
N VAL A 17 2.08 5.20 7.59
CA VAL A 17 2.33 4.23 8.67
C VAL A 17 3.79 3.83 8.72
N PHE A 18 4.36 3.81 9.93
CA PHE A 18 5.77 3.47 10.14
C PHE A 18 5.93 2.01 10.53
N VAL A 19 6.74 1.28 9.75
CA VAL A 19 7.12 -0.12 10.03
C VAL A 19 8.59 -0.29 9.71
N PHE A 20 9.33 -0.94 10.61
CA PHE A 20 10.76 -1.16 10.51
C PHE A 20 11.56 0.16 10.38
N THR A 21 12.03 0.52 9.18
CA THR A 21 12.78 1.76 8.90
C THR A 21 12.12 2.61 7.82
N SER A 22 10.85 2.32 7.52
CA SER A 22 10.14 2.94 6.41
C SER A 22 8.79 3.51 6.83
N VAL A 23 8.43 4.66 6.27
CA VAL A 23 7.07 5.21 6.31
C VAL A 23 6.35 4.82 5.02
N HIS A 24 5.11 4.36 5.12
CA HIS A 24 4.35 3.77 4.02
C HIS A 24 3.09 4.56 3.72
N TRP A 25 2.68 4.56 2.46
CA TRP A 25 1.43 5.15 1.97
C TRP A 25 0.82 4.32 0.85
N ILE A 26 -0.49 4.46 0.67
CA ILE A 26 -1.16 4.04 -0.56
C ILE A 26 -1.08 5.19 -1.56
N MET A 27 -0.59 4.88 -2.75
CA MET A 27 -0.30 5.85 -3.79
C MET A 27 -0.82 5.36 -5.15
N SER A 28 -1.02 6.31 -6.06
CA SER A 28 -1.25 6.06 -7.49
C SER A 28 -0.06 6.54 -8.32
N ARG A 29 0.15 5.93 -9.49
CA ARG A 29 1.17 6.39 -10.45
C ARG A 29 0.67 7.65 -11.15
N LYS A 30 1.51 8.70 -11.23
CA LYS A 30 1.13 10.01 -11.81
C LYS A 30 0.69 9.99 -13.27
N LEU A 31 1.15 9.01 -14.05
CA LEU A 31 1.01 9.01 -15.50
C LEU A 31 -0.22 8.25 -16.00
N ASP A 32 -0.95 7.57 -15.12
CA ASP A 32 -2.10 6.78 -15.55
C ASP A 32 -3.04 6.47 -14.38
N GLU A 33 -4.19 7.17 -14.34
CA GLU A 33 -5.27 6.96 -13.37
C GLU A 33 -5.93 5.57 -13.52
N SER A 34 -5.68 4.86 -14.63
CA SER A 34 -6.13 3.47 -14.84
C SER A 34 -5.29 2.43 -14.10
N HIS A 35 -4.14 2.81 -13.51
CA HIS A 35 -3.26 1.85 -12.85
C HIS A 35 -3.68 1.55 -11.41
N PRO A 36 -3.44 0.30 -10.94
CA PRO A 36 -3.76 -0.13 -9.59
C PRO A 36 -3.04 0.73 -8.54
N CYS A 37 -3.70 0.89 -7.39
CA CYS A 37 -3.06 1.44 -6.20
C CYS A 37 -1.84 0.59 -5.82
N LEU A 38 -0.81 1.25 -5.31
CA LEU A 38 0.40 0.59 -4.79
C LEU A 38 0.76 1.10 -3.40
N ILE A 39 1.53 0.29 -2.67
CA ILE A 39 2.13 0.72 -1.41
C ILE A 39 3.53 1.23 -1.72
N VAL A 40 3.79 2.50 -1.39
CA VAL A 40 5.11 3.11 -1.48
C VAL A 40 5.63 3.31 -0.08
N ALA A 41 6.88 2.91 0.16
CA ALA A 41 7.63 3.24 1.36
C ALA A 41 8.71 4.28 1.07
N PHE A 42 8.92 5.22 1.98
CA PHE A 42 10.15 6.00 2.07
C PHE A 42 11.04 5.38 3.15
N ASN A 43 12.17 4.81 2.75
CA ASN A 43 13.13 4.23 3.68
C ASN A 43 14.02 5.32 4.28
N LEU A 44 13.99 5.50 5.59
CA LEU A 44 14.72 6.55 6.29
C LEU A 44 16.23 6.30 6.34
N THR A 45 16.68 5.05 6.24
CA THR A 45 18.10 4.70 6.27
C THR A 45 18.76 4.89 4.91
N LEU A 46 18.05 4.51 3.84
CA LEU A 46 18.54 4.57 2.46
C LEU A 46 18.15 5.88 1.74
N GLU A 47 17.32 6.71 2.38
CA GLU A 47 16.78 7.96 1.86
C GLU A 47 16.15 7.82 0.46
N ARG A 48 15.43 6.72 0.22
CA ARG A 48 14.82 6.42 -1.09
C ARG A 48 13.41 5.87 -0.97
N PHE A 49 12.64 6.08 -2.03
CA PHE A 49 11.34 5.43 -2.19
C PHE A 49 11.51 4.00 -2.69
N ILE A 50 10.70 3.10 -2.16
CA ILE A 50 10.62 1.68 -2.54
C ILE A 50 9.16 1.30 -2.73
N GLU A 51 8.86 0.55 -3.79
CA GLU A 51 7.56 -0.09 -3.94
C GLU A 51 7.53 -1.35 -3.07
N VAL A 52 6.47 -1.51 -2.28
CA VAL A 52 6.25 -2.70 -1.46
C VAL A 52 5.34 -3.66 -2.24
N PRO A 53 5.71 -4.95 -2.34
CA PRO A 53 4.87 -5.91 -3.06
C PRO A 53 3.51 -6.08 -2.37
N LEU A 54 2.46 -6.16 -3.17
CA LEU A 54 1.12 -6.51 -2.71
C LEU A 54 0.96 -8.04 -2.58
N PRO A 55 -0.06 -8.54 -1.85
CA PRO A 55 -0.42 -9.96 -1.86
C PRO A 55 -0.75 -10.44 -3.29
N ASP A 56 -0.29 -11.63 -3.66
CA ASP A 56 -0.51 -12.18 -5.01
C ASP A 56 -1.99 -12.46 -5.29
N GLU A 57 -2.75 -12.80 -4.25
CA GLU A 57 -4.19 -13.08 -4.31
C GLU A 57 -5.00 -11.85 -4.71
N LEU A 58 -4.48 -10.65 -4.45
CA LEU A 58 -5.13 -9.41 -4.85
C LEU A 58 -4.99 -9.12 -6.34
N GLY A 59 -4.02 -9.73 -7.03
CA GLY A 59 -3.81 -9.59 -8.47
C GLY A 59 -3.47 -8.15 -8.88
N GLY A 60 -2.35 -7.94 -9.57
CA GLY A 60 -1.86 -6.62 -10.00
C GLY A 60 -2.77 -5.80 -10.92
N GLU A 61 -4.03 -6.18 -11.13
CA GLU A 61 -5.02 -5.47 -11.96
C GLU A 61 -6.32 -5.12 -11.23
N LYS A 62 -6.57 -5.63 -10.00
CA LYS A 62 -7.92 -5.55 -9.39
C LYS A 62 -8.12 -4.50 -8.32
N VAL A 63 -7.08 -3.75 -7.95
CA VAL A 63 -7.17 -2.78 -6.87
C VAL A 63 -7.21 -1.35 -7.41
N ASN A 64 -8.23 -1.11 -8.24
CA ASN A 64 -8.65 0.22 -8.63
C ASN A 64 -9.74 0.64 -7.63
N SER A 65 -9.41 1.54 -6.71
CA SER A 65 -10.40 2.05 -5.75
C SER A 65 -11.47 2.93 -6.43
N ASP A 66 -11.14 3.46 -7.61
CA ASP A 66 -12.05 4.28 -8.40
C ASP A 66 -12.99 3.40 -9.23
N GLY A 67 -14.28 3.49 -8.91
CA GLY A 67 -15.38 2.87 -9.67
C GLY A 67 -15.78 1.45 -9.25
N ASN A 68 -14.92 0.69 -8.56
CA ASN A 68 -15.21 -0.71 -8.19
C ASN A 68 -15.76 -0.92 -6.76
N GLY A 69 -15.89 0.16 -5.98
CA GLY A 69 -16.46 0.09 -4.62
C GLY A 69 -15.53 -0.56 -3.58
N ILE A 70 -14.23 -0.61 -3.84
CA ILE A 70 -13.21 -1.12 -2.93
C ILE A 70 -12.45 0.06 -2.34
N GLU A 71 -12.27 0.08 -1.02
CA GLU A 71 -11.44 1.06 -0.32
C GLU A 71 -10.22 0.40 0.27
N LEU A 72 -9.06 0.99 0.04
CA LEU A 72 -7.80 0.54 0.61
C LEU A 72 -7.33 1.46 1.72
N SER A 73 -6.85 0.84 2.80
CA SER A 73 -6.08 1.53 3.83
C SER A 73 -4.91 0.66 4.30
N ILE A 74 -3.95 1.29 4.97
CA ILE A 74 -2.82 0.60 5.59
C ILE A 74 -2.78 0.89 7.08
N ALA A 75 -2.30 -0.08 7.84
CA ALA A 75 -2.22 -0.01 9.30
C ALA A 75 -1.00 -0.78 9.82
N VAL A 76 -0.76 -0.67 11.12
CA VAL A 76 0.21 -1.49 11.84
C VAL A 76 -0.55 -2.41 12.79
N LEU A 77 -0.35 -3.72 12.67
CA LEU A 77 -0.92 -4.72 13.60
C LEU A 77 0.21 -5.61 14.12
N GLY A 78 0.42 -5.61 15.44
CA GLY A 78 1.49 -6.41 16.05
C GLY A 78 2.89 -6.12 15.48
N GLY A 79 3.15 -4.86 15.09
CA GLY A 79 4.41 -4.45 14.47
C GLY A 79 4.57 -4.83 12.99
N CYS A 80 3.58 -5.49 12.39
CA CYS A 80 3.59 -5.85 10.97
C CYS A 80 2.85 -4.81 10.13
N LEU A 81 3.33 -4.58 8.91
CA LEU A 81 2.59 -3.80 7.92
C LEU A 81 1.33 -4.55 7.52
N CYS A 82 0.19 -3.87 7.57
CA CYS A 82 -1.09 -4.44 7.19
C CYS A 82 -1.74 -3.63 6.08
N MET A 83 -2.44 -4.32 5.19
CA MET A 83 -3.31 -3.74 4.19
C MET A 83 -4.73 -4.17 4.45
N ILE A 84 -5.63 -3.20 4.54
CA ILE A 84 -7.04 -3.41 4.80
C ILE A 84 -7.77 -3.14 3.49
N VAL A 85 -8.54 -4.12 3.04
CA VAL A 85 -9.33 -4.07 1.81
C VAL A 85 -10.79 -4.13 2.20
N ASN A 86 -11.47 -2.99 2.11
CA ASN A 86 -12.89 -2.88 2.43
C ASN A 86 -13.72 -2.95 1.14
N TYR A 87 -14.50 -4.01 0.99
CA TYR A 87 -15.38 -4.24 -0.16
C TYR A 87 -16.78 -3.62 0.06
N ARG A 88 -16.83 -2.50 0.80
CA ARG A 88 -17.98 -1.65 1.21
C ARG A 88 -19.21 -2.37 1.76
N THR A 89 -19.84 -3.21 0.95
CA THR A 89 -21.13 -3.86 1.23
C THR A 89 -21.00 -5.33 1.60
N THR A 90 -19.83 -5.94 1.46
CA THR A 90 -19.68 -7.41 1.59
C THR A 90 -18.79 -7.83 2.75
N LYS A 91 -17.52 -7.42 2.74
CA LYS A 91 -16.53 -7.86 3.72
C LYS A 91 -15.36 -6.88 3.83
N THR A 92 -14.57 -7.06 4.88
CA THR A 92 -13.27 -6.42 5.04
C THR A 92 -12.21 -7.50 5.22
N ASP A 93 -11.23 -7.50 4.34
CA ASP A 93 -10.07 -8.39 4.40
C ASP A 93 -8.88 -7.62 5.01
N VAL A 94 -8.14 -8.26 5.93
CA VAL A 94 -6.96 -7.66 6.57
C VAL A 94 -5.74 -8.51 6.28
N TRP A 95 -4.92 -8.06 5.34
CA TRP A 95 -3.68 -8.70 4.98
C TRP A 95 -2.57 -8.25 5.91
N VAL A 96 -1.80 -9.18 6.46
CA VAL A 96 -0.67 -8.92 7.35
C VAL A 96 0.62 -9.44 6.72
N MET A 97 1.60 -8.56 6.51
CA MET A 97 2.92 -8.92 6.01
C MET A 97 3.77 -9.47 7.17
N LYS A 98 3.83 -10.79 7.30
CA LYS A 98 4.56 -11.45 8.41
C LYS A 98 6.08 -11.25 8.33
N GLN A 99 6.62 -11.11 7.13
CA GLN A 99 8.02 -10.81 6.89
C GLN A 99 8.13 -9.57 6.02
N TYR A 100 8.59 -8.48 6.62
CA TYR A 100 8.67 -7.20 5.95
C TYR A 100 9.44 -7.26 4.61
N GLY A 101 8.82 -6.75 3.54
CA GLY A 101 9.36 -6.74 2.18
C GLY A 101 9.18 -8.04 1.39
N SER A 102 8.71 -9.12 2.01
CA SER A 102 8.48 -10.40 1.34
C SER A 102 7.04 -10.51 0.84
N ARG A 103 6.90 -10.67 -0.48
CA ARG A 103 5.60 -10.86 -1.16
C ARG A 103 4.87 -12.11 -0.64
N ASP A 104 5.59 -13.21 -0.48
CA ASP A 104 4.99 -14.50 -0.10
C ASP A 104 4.61 -14.56 1.39
N SER A 105 4.88 -13.51 2.15
CA SER A 105 4.63 -13.45 3.59
C SER A 105 3.31 -12.78 3.96
N TRP A 106 2.56 -12.29 2.97
CA TRP A 106 1.23 -11.79 3.19
C TRP A 106 0.31 -12.93 3.61
N CYS A 107 -0.40 -12.75 4.71
CA CYS A 107 -1.44 -13.66 5.17
C CYS A 107 -2.73 -12.87 5.39
N LEU A 108 -3.84 -13.41 4.89
CA LEU A 108 -5.18 -12.91 5.18
C LEU A 108 -5.60 -13.23 6.63
#